data_AF-A0AAD9G2Q0-F1
#
_entry.id   AF-A0AAD9G2Q0-F1
#
_cell.length_a   1.000
_cell.length_b   1.000
_cell.length_c   1.000
_cell.angle_alpha   90.00
_cell.angle_beta   90.00
_cell.angle_gamma   90.00
#
_symmetry.space_group_name_H-M   'P 1'
#
loop_
_entity.id
_entity.type
_entity.pdbx_description
1 polymer ?
#
loop_
_entity_poly.entity_id
_entity_poly.type
_entity_poly.pdbx_seq_one_letter_code
_entity_poly.pdbx_strand_id
1 'polypeptide(L)'
;MAEQATAEQVKSMEELVSFLSHPRPELRKSASSLLINMTASDQGMFQLLQLKKFDVVQALCRVVSDMRPIAEDAIKALINLTAANPAACERALKFDLLNRVMTQVEDDEWRLTDFSMMLLANVTTTPEGAKALLGYDEKSTDATVALREKKIRTLTNSFLEGEPEPDGVESSTGEPKWDDEYQYVANILANISQLEQGRDFLLKMRQSTSLAGALLPQLKSPNVVRRRGVTAALKNLCFDTDNHFYLYDQLDIPTHMMVLLAGPEELDADDKLGMNPVVYSQGDKKKREHDRLVRLAAVDCLLLLCTTRNGRKELRRKKVYPIIRNAHLEEGDEEIGDQIYKLVDFLIRDEEGEEPDWNEVRAKSFATDQETKTGENGEVVLPPTPATPVKPVEAKKEPEQEKKVESKPKAVEKPVTASSFLPTSGEDEQVSDDIADGLANEISALDVSSDEEDEAEDDLGVD
;
A
#
# COMPACT_ATOMS: atom_id res chain seq x y z
N MET A 1 -30.65 11.49 4.47
CA MET A 1 -30.69 12.85 5.07
C MET A 1 -30.54 12.68 6.56
N ALA A 2 -29.49 13.22 7.18
CA ALA A 2 -29.33 13.15 8.63
C ALA A 2 -30.15 14.26 9.30
N GLU A 3 -31.00 13.89 10.25
CA GLU A 3 -31.89 14.83 10.95
C GLU A 3 -31.19 15.47 12.16
N GLN A 4 -31.47 16.73 12.46
CA GLN A 4 -30.94 17.34 13.68
C GLN A 4 -31.65 16.75 14.92
N ALA A 5 -30.89 16.45 15.97
CA ALA A 5 -31.45 16.01 17.24
C ALA A 5 -32.24 17.14 17.92
N THR A 6 -33.33 16.80 18.60
CA THR A 6 -34.05 17.75 19.46
C THR A 6 -33.19 18.16 20.65
N ALA A 7 -33.49 19.29 21.29
CA ALA A 7 -32.72 19.76 22.46
C ALA A 7 -32.70 18.73 23.61
N GLU A 8 -33.80 17.99 23.81
CA GLU A 8 -33.90 16.94 24.81
C GLU A 8 -33.02 15.73 24.46
N GLN A 9 -33.00 15.33 23.18
CA GLN A 9 -32.11 14.28 22.69
C GLN A 9 -30.65 14.67 22.84
N VAL A 10 -30.27 15.91 22.48
CA VAL A 10 -28.91 16.44 22.67
C VAL A 10 -28.50 16.37 24.12
N LYS A 11 -29.34 16.85 25.05
CA LYS A 11 -29.05 16.79 26.49
C LYS A 11 -28.84 15.36 26.96
N SER A 12 -29.66 14.42 26.49
CA SER A 12 -29.58 13.01 26.86
C SER A 12 -28.29 12.35 26.35
N MET A 13 -27.88 12.68 25.12
CA MET A 13 -26.59 12.25 24.56
C MET A 13 -25.41 12.87 25.30
N GLU A 14 -25.49 14.14 25.69
CA GLU A 14 -24.44 14.80 26.50
C GLU A 14 -24.29 14.14 27.88
N GLU A 15 -25.40 13.81 28.54
CA GLU A 15 -25.39 13.05 29.79
C GLU A 15 -24.79 11.65 29.58
N LEU A 16 -25.18 10.95 28.52
CA LEU A 16 -24.62 9.64 28.16
C LEU A 16 -23.10 9.69 27.99
N VAL A 17 -22.59 10.63 27.20
CA VAL A 17 -21.14 10.79 26.97
C VAL A 17 -20.42 11.14 28.27
N SER A 18 -21.04 11.94 29.15
CA SER A 18 -20.44 12.29 30.44
C SER A 18 -20.19 11.07 31.34
N PHE A 19 -21.03 10.03 31.25
CA PHE A 19 -20.90 8.81 32.05
C PHE A 19 -19.66 7.99 31.72
N LEU A 20 -19.02 8.17 30.55
CA LEU A 20 -17.71 7.56 30.26
C LEU A 20 -16.61 8.02 31.22
N SER A 21 -16.76 9.17 31.86
CA SER A 21 -15.82 9.67 32.88
C SER A 21 -16.22 9.32 34.32
N HIS A 22 -17.29 8.55 34.51
CA HIS A 22 -17.82 8.26 35.83
C HIS A 22 -16.88 7.30 36.61
N PRO A 23 -16.66 7.50 37.93
CA PRO A 23 -15.77 6.65 38.73
C PRO A 23 -16.22 5.18 38.81
N ARG A 24 -17.53 4.93 38.69
CA ARG A 24 -18.11 3.57 38.71
C ARG A 24 -17.98 2.87 37.35
N PRO A 25 -17.29 1.71 37.25
CA PRO A 25 -17.12 0.98 36.00
C PRO A 25 -18.45 0.54 35.36
N GLU A 26 -19.45 0.16 36.16
CA GLU A 26 -20.77 -0.26 35.67
C GLU A 26 -21.49 0.83 34.87
N LEU A 27 -21.31 2.10 35.26
CA LEU A 27 -21.89 3.23 34.54
C LEU A 27 -21.10 3.52 33.26
N ARG A 28 -19.78 3.37 33.28
CA ARG A 28 -18.95 3.50 32.07
C ARG A 28 -19.30 2.41 31.06
N LYS A 29 -19.47 1.16 31.50
CA LYS A 29 -19.85 0.04 30.63
C LYS A 29 -21.25 0.21 30.06
N SER A 30 -22.22 0.59 30.88
CA SER A 30 -23.57 0.89 30.38
C SER A 30 -23.55 2.01 29.34
N ALA A 31 -22.75 3.07 29.57
CA ALA A 31 -22.63 4.18 28.65
C ALA A 31 -21.93 3.77 27.34
N SER A 32 -20.80 3.05 27.42
CA SER A 32 -20.06 2.57 26.25
C SER A 32 -20.92 1.64 25.39
N SER A 33 -21.71 0.75 26.01
CA SER A 33 -22.61 -0.17 25.32
C SER A 33 -23.78 0.52 24.62
N LEU A 34 -24.25 1.67 25.13
CA LEU A 34 -25.24 2.48 24.41
C LEU A 34 -24.59 3.26 23.26
N LEU A 35 -23.38 3.78 23.46
CA LEU A 35 -22.66 4.53 22.43
C LEU A 35 -22.28 3.66 21.22
N ILE A 36 -21.79 2.44 21.43
CA ILE A 36 -21.50 1.51 20.32
C ILE A 36 -22.75 1.29 19.45
N ASN A 37 -23.92 1.08 20.05
CA ASN A 37 -25.19 0.92 19.34
C ASN A 37 -25.59 2.18 18.57
N MET A 38 -25.38 3.37 19.13
CA MET A 38 -25.64 4.62 18.43
C MET A 38 -24.69 4.83 17.24
N THR A 39 -23.42 4.52 17.42
CA THR A 39 -22.39 4.60 16.37
C THR A 39 -22.55 3.54 15.28
N ALA A 40 -23.45 2.57 15.44
CA ALA A 40 -23.80 1.62 14.38
C ALA A 40 -24.75 2.23 13.32
N SER A 41 -25.13 3.50 13.46
CA SER A 41 -26.01 4.20 12.51
C SER A 41 -25.43 5.56 12.09
N ASP A 42 -25.57 5.92 10.81
CA ASP A 42 -25.14 7.21 10.27
C ASP A 42 -25.77 8.39 11.04
N GLN A 43 -27.05 8.25 11.40
CA GLN A 43 -27.80 9.23 12.15
C GLN A 43 -27.22 9.44 13.55
N GLY A 44 -26.94 8.36 14.29
CA GLY A 44 -26.35 8.43 15.61
C GLY A 44 -24.93 9.01 15.59
N MET A 45 -24.10 8.59 14.62
CA MET A 45 -22.77 9.17 14.43
C MET A 45 -22.83 10.67 14.14
N PHE A 46 -23.70 11.10 13.22
CA PHE A 46 -23.89 12.52 12.91
C PHE A 46 -24.27 13.32 14.16
N GLN A 47 -25.26 12.85 14.93
CA GLN A 47 -25.72 13.54 16.13
C GLN A 47 -24.66 13.61 17.24
N LEU A 48 -23.93 12.51 17.48
CA LEU A 48 -22.86 12.45 18.48
C LEU A 48 -21.69 13.38 18.13
N LEU A 49 -21.33 13.49 16.85
CA LEU A 49 -20.23 14.34 16.41
C LEU A 49 -20.57 15.84 16.47
N GLN A 50 -21.85 16.21 16.59
CA GLN A 50 -22.34 17.60 16.69
C GLN A 50 -22.54 18.08 18.14
N LEU A 51 -22.28 17.23 19.14
CA LEU A 51 -22.38 17.62 20.56
C LEU A 51 -21.39 18.76 20.87
N LYS A 52 -21.89 19.82 21.51
CA LYS A 52 -21.10 21.04 21.79
C LYS A 52 -20.43 21.00 23.16
N LYS A 53 -21.10 20.42 24.16
CA LYS A 53 -20.61 20.39 25.54
C LYS A 53 -19.57 19.29 25.77
N PHE A 54 -19.76 18.14 25.13
CA PHE A 54 -18.88 17.00 25.25
C PHE A 54 -18.44 16.52 23.87
N ASP A 55 -17.13 16.35 23.70
CA ASP A 55 -16.59 15.71 22.51
C ASP A 55 -16.60 14.19 22.71
N VAL A 56 -17.47 13.50 21.98
CA VAL A 56 -17.61 12.04 22.05
C VAL A 56 -16.29 11.33 21.71
N VAL A 57 -15.51 11.87 20.76
CA VAL A 57 -14.23 11.27 20.36
C VAL A 57 -13.23 11.38 21.51
N GLN A 58 -13.18 12.54 22.16
CA GLN A 58 -12.34 12.74 23.34
C GLN A 58 -12.71 11.79 24.48
N ALA A 59 -14.01 11.65 24.76
CA ALA A 59 -14.51 10.81 25.84
C ALA A 59 -14.16 9.34 25.60
N LEU A 60 -14.34 8.85 24.37
CA LEU A 60 -13.99 7.48 23.99
C LEU A 60 -12.47 7.24 24.04
N CYS A 61 -11.65 8.18 23.53
CA CYS A 61 -10.19 8.08 23.59
C CYS A 61 -9.64 7.96 25.02
N ARG A 62 -10.35 8.48 26.04
CA ARG A 62 -9.94 8.34 27.44
C ARG A 62 -10.17 6.94 28.01
N VAL A 63 -11.12 6.19 27.47
CA VAL A 63 -11.54 4.87 27.98
C VAL A 63 -11.12 3.70 27.09
N VAL A 64 -10.38 3.95 26.00
CA VAL A 64 -9.79 2.86 25.18
C VAL A 64 -8.85 1.96 25.97
N SER A 65 -8.29 2.47 27.07
CA SER A 65 -7.38 1.75 28.00
C SER A 65 -8.02 1.42 29.34
N ASP A 66 -9.36 1.41 29.41
CA ASP A 66 -10.10 0.95 30.57
C ASP A 66 -10.14 -0.59 30.63
N MET A 67 -10.95 -1.16 31.52
CA MET A 67 -11.20 -2.60 31.58
C MET A 67 -11.71 -3.13 30.23
N ARG A 68 -11.30 -4.35 29.88
CA ARG A 68 -11.55 -4.97 28.56
C ARG A 68 -12.97 -4.77 28.01
N PRO A 69 -14.08 -5.00 28.75
CA PRO A 69 -15.42 -4.81 28.18
C PRO A 69 -15.76 -3.36 27.82
N ILE A 70 -15.17 -2.38 28.50
CA ILE A 70 -15.38 -0.94 28.23
C ILE A 70 -14.48 -0.52 27.08
N ALA A 71 -13.21 -0.93 27.11
CA ALA A 71 -12.23 -0.67 26.07
C ALA A 71 -12.71 -1.21 24.71
N GLU A 72 -13.24 -2.44 24.67
CA GLU A 72 -13.80 -3.05 23.47
C GLU A 72 -14.93 -2.20 22.86
N ASP A 73 -15.92 -1.82 23.67
CA ASP A 73 -17.00 -0.94 23.21
C ASP A 73 -16.47 0.40 22.69
N ALA A 74 -15.49 0.97 23.39
CA ALA A 74 -14.93 2.27 23.06
C ALA A 74 -14.14 2.24 21.74
N ILE A 75 -13.32 1.21 21.54
CA ILE A 75 -12.55 1.01 20.31
C ILE A 75 -13.50 0.76 19.14
N LYS A 76 -14.53 -0.10 19.30
CA LYS A 76 -15.55 -0.33 18.26
C LYS A 76 -16.33 0.93 17.91
N ALA A 77 -16.73 1.73 18.91
CA ALA A 77 -17.38 3.02 18.66
C ALA A 77 -16.45 3.98 17.90
N LEU A 78 -15.16 4.03 18.24
CA LEU A 78 -14.17 4.84 17.54
C LEU A 78 -13.92 4.34 16.11
N ILE A 79 -13.88 3.03 15.87
CA ILE A 79 -13.78 2.44 14.53
C ILE A 79 -14.92 2.97 13.65
N ASN A 80 -16.16 2.91 14.13
CA ASN A 80 -17.32 3.40 13.38
C ASN A 80 -17.21 4.91 13.10
N LEU A 81 -16.88 5.71 14.11
CA LEU A 81 -16.76 7.17 13.96
C LEU A 81 -15.63 7.57 13.00
N THR A 82 -14.48 6.89 13.06
CA THR A 82 -13.32 7.17 12.21
C THR A 82 -13.52 6.68 10.77
N ALA A 83 -14.25 5.58 10.57
CA ALA A 83 -14.63 5.12 9.23
C ALA A 83 -15.59 6.10 8.53
N ALA A 84 -16.50 6.72 9.27
CA ALA A 84 -17.55 7.57 8.71
C ALA A 84 -17.14 9.04 8.52
N ASN A 85 -16.17 9.55 9.27
CA ASN A 85 -15.85 10.98 9.28
C ASN A 85 -14.34 11.27 9.47
N PRO A 86 -13.65 11.83 8.47
CA PRO A 86 -12.24 12.22 8.59
C PRO A 86 -11.94 13.17 9.77
N ALA A 87 -12.87 14.06 10.13
CA ALA A 87 -12.71 14.94 11.29
C ALA A 87 -12.73 14.18 12.63
N ALA A 88 -13.26 12.95 12.68
CA ALA A 88 -13.11 12.08 13.84
C ALA A 88 -11.68 11.53 13.95
N CYS A 89 -11.01 11.21 12.83
CA CYS A 89 -9.60 10.81 12.81
C CYS A 89 -8.70 11.93 13.34
N GLU A 90 -8.88 13.17 12.85
CA GLU A 90 -8.12 14.34 13.32
C GLU A 90 -8.31 14.58 14.82
N ARG A 91 -9.55 14.49 15.31
CA ARG A 91 -9.85 14.61 16.74
C ARG A 91 -9.20 13.50 17.55
N ALA A 92 -9.28 12.26 17.08
CA ALA A 92 -8.70 11.13 17.79
C ALA A 92 -7.17 11.26 17.94
N LEU A 93 -6.48 11.72 16.89
CA LEU A 93 -5.06 12.06 16.95
C LEU A 93 -4.78 13.16 17.98
N LYS A 94 -5.56 14.25 17.95
CA LYS A 94 -5.46 15.34 18.93
C LYS A 94 -5.66 14.87 20.38
N PHE A 95 -6.46 13.83 20.60
CA PHE A 95 -6.72 13.24 21.90
C PHE A 95 -5.82 12.04 22.23
N ASP A 96 -4.64 11.98 21.62
CA ASP A 96 -3.57 11.04 21.96
C ASP A 96 -3.95 9.55 21.75
N LEU A 97 -4.91 9.28 20.86
CA LEU A 97 -5.36 7.91 20.59
C LEU A 97 -4.20 7.02 20.13
N LEU A 98 -3.35 7.54 19.24
CA LEU A 98 -2.29 6.76 18.62
C LEU A 98 -1.30 6.24 19.66
N ASN A 99 -0.85 7.08 20.60
CA ASN A 99 0.06 6.64 21.67
C ASN A 99 -0.59 5.62 22.59
N ARG A 100 -1.87 5.80 22.92
CA ARG A 100 -2.62 4.85 23.75
C ARG A 100 -2.69 3.47 23.09
N VAL A 101 -3.15 3.42 21.85
CA VAL A 101 -3.27 2.15 21.11
C VAL A 101 -1.91 1.49 20.89
N MET A 102 -0.89 2.26 20.52
CA MET A 102 0.48 1.74 20.31
C MET A 102 1.17 1.27 21.59
N THR A 103 0.71 1.67 22.78
CA THR A 103 1.20 1.14 24.06
C THR A 103 0.43 -0.12 24.46
N GLN A 104 -0.87 -0.20 24.13
CA GLN A 104 -1.70 -1.36 24.45
C GLN A 104 -1.30 -2.61 23.69
N VAL A 105 -0.97 -2.47 22.42
CA VAL A 105 -0.56 -3.59 21.56
C VAL A 105 0.84 -4.11 21.88
N GLU A 106 1.56 -3.47 22.82
CA GLU A 106 2.82 -3.97 23.38
C GLU A 106 2.60 -4.84 24.63
N ASP A 107 1.38 -4.87 25.17
CA ASP A 107 1.01 -5.70 26.31
C ASP A 107 0.58 -7.09 25.83
N ASP A 108 1.31 -8.13 26.24
CA ASP A 108 1.02 -9.53 25.89
C ASP A 108 -0.35 -10.02 26.40
N GLU A 109 -0.95 -9.35 27.39
CA GLU A 109 -2.29 -9.64 27.89
C GLU A 109 -3.40 -8.92 27.11
N TRP A 110 -3.06 -8.06 26.15
CA TRP A 110 -4.01 -7.33 25.33
C TRP A 110 -4.72 -8.26 24.35
N ARG A 111 -6.06 -8.30 24.41
CA ARG A 111 -6.91 -9.21 23.61
C ARG A 111 -7.84 -8.48 22.63
N LEU A 112 -7.51 -7.25 22.27
CA LEU A 112 -8.28 -6.44 21.33
C LEU A 112 -7.38 -5.95 20.18
N THR A 113 -6.37 -6.75 19.82
CA THR A 113 -5.36 -6.41 18.82
C THR A 113 -6.00 -6.21 17.44
N ASP A 114 -6.95 -7.05 17.08
CA ASP A 114 -7.73 -6.95 15.83
C ASP A 114 -8.41 -5.59 15.68
N PHE A 115 -9.18 -5.15 16.69
CA PHE A 115 -9.87 -3.87 16.72
C PHE A 115 -8.87 -2.71 16.83
N SER A 116 -7.76 -2.90 17.52
CA SER A 116 -6.68 -1.91 17.61
C SER A 116 -6.06 -1.64 16.24
N MET A 117 -5.77 -2.69 15.47
CA MET A 117 -5.24 -2.57 14.11
C MET A 117 -6.28 -1.97 13.16
N MET A 118 -7.57 -2.34 13.29
CA MET A 118 -8.65 -1.74 12.50
C MET A 118 -8.79 -0.24 12.77
N LEU A 119 -8.71 0.18 14.03
CA LEU A 119 -8.77 1.58 14.41
C LEU A 119 -7.55 2.37 13.90
N LEU A 120 -6.34 1.82 14.01
CA LEU A 120 -5.14 2.43 13.45
C LEU A 120 -5.21 2.52 11.92
N ALA A 121 -5.75 1.50 11.25
CA ALA A 121 -5.96 1.52 9.81
C ALA A 121 -6.89 2.68 9.41
N ASN A 122 -7.99 2.93 10.13
CA ASN A 122 -8.86 4.07 9.85
C ASN A 122 -8.14 5.41 10.07
N VAL A 123 -7.45 5.58 11.20
CA VAL A 123 -6.78 6.85 11.53
C VAL A 123 -5.67 7.18 10.52
N THR A 124 -4.94 6.16 10.06
CA THR A 124 -3.84 6.33 9.10
C THR A 124 -4.30 6.62 7.67
N THR A 125 -5.60 6.53 7.35
CA THR A 125 -6.11 6.96 6.03
C THR A 125 -5.90 8.46 5.78
N THR A 126 -5.74 9.25 6.83
CA THR A 126 -5.41 10.68 6.74
C THR A 126 -3.90 10.89 6.66
N PRO A 127 -3.40 11.86 5.87
CA PRO A 127 -1.98 12.20 5.85
C PRO A 127 -1.42 12.53 7.24
N GLU A 128 -2.21 13.20 8.08
CA GLU A 128 -1.87 13.55 9.46
C GLU A 128 -1.69 12.30 10.32
N GLY A 129 -2.60 11.33 10.19
CA GLY A 129 -2.51 10.06 10.92
C GLY A 129 -1.33 9.20 10.47
N ALA A 130 -1.08 9.13 9.17
CA ALA A 130 0.08 8.43 8.62
C ALA A 130 1.40 9.07 9.10
N LYS A 131 1.53 10.40 9.05
CA LYS A 131 2.68 11.14 9.59
C LYS A 131 2.86 10.91 11.09
N ALA A 132 1.79 10.99 11.86
CA ALA A 132 1.82 10.77 13.31
C ALA A 132 2.28 9.34 13.67
N LEU A 133 1.85 8.33 12.90
CA LEU A 133 2.29 6.95 13.09
C LEU A 133 3.77 6.78 12.77
N LEU A 134 4.25 7.36 11.67
CA LEU A 134 5.67 7.34 11.30
C LEU A 134 6.55 8.19 12.23
N GLY A 135 5.95 9.07 13.04
CA GLY A 135 6.68 9.99 13.92
C GLY A 135 7.28 11.18 13.18
N TYR A 136 6.61 11.67 12.15
CA TYR A 136 6.96 12.88 11.37
C TYR A 136 5.94 14.01 11.60
N ASP A 137 5.79 14.43 12.85
CA ASP A 137 5.07 15.63 13.27
C ASP A 137 5.99 16.86 13.47
N GLU A 138 5.42 18.03 13.77
CA GLU A 138 6.17 19.27 13.98
C GLU A 138 7.18 19.21 15.16
N LYS A 139 7.05 18.22 16.06
CA LYS A 139 7.87 18.06 17.27
C LYS A 139 8.82 16.87 17.17
N SER A 140 9.00 16.33 15.96
CA SER A 140 9.69 15.06 15.76
C SER A 140 11.18 15.18 16.04
N THR A 141 11.68 14.15 16.73
CA THR A 141 13.09 13.93 17.01
C THR A 141 13.51 12.60 16.39
N ASP A 142 14.81 12.42 16.12
CA ASP A 142 15.32 11.16 15.59
C ASP A 142 14.98 9.97 16.53
N ALA A 143 14.97 10.21 17.85
CA ALA A 143 14.59 9.23 18.84
C ALA A 143 13.09 8.83 18.73
N THR A 144 12.20 9.78 18.50
CA THR A 144 10.76 9.48 18.33
C THR A 144 10.51 8.73 17.02
N VAL A 145 11.19 9.10 15.93
CA VAL A 145 11.09 8.38 14.65
C VAL A 145 11.60 6.95 14.81
N ALA A 146 12.77 6.76 15.43
CA ALA A 146 13.34 5.43 15.67
C ALA A 146 12.44 4.55 16.55
N LEU A 147 11.81 5.13 17.58
CA LEU A 147 10.84 4.43 18.41
C LEU A 147 9.61 3.99 17.58
N ARG A 148 9.05 4.87 16.77
CA ARG A 148 7.92 4.55 15.88
C ARG A 148 8.28 3.47 14.86
N GLU A 149 9.43 3.57 14.21
CA GLU A 149 9.93 2.54 13.29
C GLU A 149 10.07 1.18 14.00
N LYS A 150 10.54 1.16 15.25
CA LYS A 150 10.61 -0.06 16.06
C LYS A 150 9.23 -0.66 16.29
N LYS A 151 8.25 0.14 16.73
CA LYS A 151 6.90 -0.36 16.99
C LYS A 151 6.19 -0.87 15.73
N ILE A 152 6.24 -0.12 14.63
CA ILE A 152 5.63 -0.54 13.35
C ILE A 152 6.27 -1.86 12.87
N ARG A 153 7.58 -2.01 13.04
CA ARG A 153 8.27 -3.25 12.69
C ARG A 153 7.82 -4.42 13.56
N THR A 154 7.67 -4.24 14.87
CA THR A 154 7.13 -5.30 15.74
C THR A 154 5.76 -5.75 15.26
N LEU A 155 4.85 -4.81 14.98
CA LEU A 155 3.52 -5.12 14.44
C LEU A 155 3.61 -5.84 13.07
N THR A 156 4.56 -5.45 12.23
CA THR A 156 4.74 -6.09 10.92
C THR A 156 5.30 -7.51 11.06
N ASN A 157 6.18 -7.76 12.04
CA ASN A 157 6.66 -9.11 12.32
C ASN A 157 5.52 -10.00 12.81
N SER A 158 4.69 -9.53 13.75
CA SER A 158 3.50 -10.26 14.20
C SER A 158 2.52 -10.54 13.06
N PHE A 159 2.34 -9.58 12.15
CA PHE A 159 1.58 -9.80 10.92
C PHE A 159 2.18 -10.90 10.04
N LEU A 160 3.50 -10.90 9.82
CA LEU A 160 4.18 -11.89 8.97
C LEU A 160 4.19 -13.30 9.59
N GLU A 161 4.29 -13.39 10.91
CA GLU A 161 4.30 -14.64 11.68
C GLU A 161 2.89 -15.21 11.92
N GLY A 162 1.86 -14.37 11.86
CA GLY A 162 0.48 -14.81 12.06
C GLY A 162 -0.03 -15.71 10.93
N GLU A 163 -0.71 -16.79 11.31
CA GLU A 163 -1.33 -17.78 10.42
C GLU A 163 -2.86 -17.54 10.36
N PRO A 164 -3.40 -16.97 9.26
CA PRO A 164 -4.83 -16.67 9.18
C PRO A 164 -5.68 -17.94 9.11
N GLU A 165 -6.64 -18.08 10.03
CA GLU A 165 -7.60 -19.20 10.03
C GLU A 165 -9.00 -18.72 9.59
N PRO A 166 -9.79 -19.53 8.85
CA PRO A 166 -11.15 -19.14 8.47
C PRO A 166 -12.11 -19.21 9.67
N ASP A 167 -12.71 -18.08 10.03
CA ASP A 167 -13.71 -17.90 11.11
C ASP A 167 -15.12 -17.70 10.52
N GLY A 168 -15.56 -18.65 9.70
CA GLY A 168 -16.87 -18.63 9.06
C GLY A 168 -16.93 -17.75 7.80
N VAL A 169 -18.13 -17.26 7.50
CA VAL A 169 -18.43 -16.52 6.26
C VAL A 169 -19.18 -15.25 6.62
N GLU A 170 -18.80 -14.14 6.00
CA GLU A 170 -19.47 -12.87 6.17
C GLU A 170 -20.82 -12.87 5.44
N SER A 171 -21.90 -12.61 6.16
CA SER A 171 -23.27 -12.72 5.64
C SER A 171 -23.61 -11.73 4.51
N SER A 172 -22.90 -10.61 4.42
CA SER A 172 -23.14 -9.56 3.42
C SER A 172 -22.43 -9.83 2.09
N THR A 173 -21.20 -10.34 2.14
CA THR A 173 -20.31 -10.51 0.98
C THR A 173 -20.21 -11.97 0.53
N GLY A 174 -20.49 -12.93 1.42
CA GLY A 174 -20.22 -14.34 1.20
C GLY A 174 -18.73 -14.69 1.22
N GLU A 175 -17.86 -13.74 1.60
CA GLU A 175 -16.42 -13.96 1.71
C GLU A 175 -16.08 -14.66 3.05
N PRO A 176 -15.02 -15.49 3.11
CA PRO A 176 -14.55 -16.04 4.37
C PRO A 176 -14.20 -14.91 5.35
N LYS A 177 -14.71 -15.01 6.57
CA LYS A 177 -14.21 -14.21 7.69
C LYS A 177 -12.94 -14.88 8.19
N TRP A 178 -11.98 -14.09 8.65
CA TRP A 178 -10.66 -14.58 9.09
C TRP A 178 -10.47 -14.28 10.57
N ASP A 179 -9.99 -15.28 11.31
CA ASP A 179 -9.32 -15.09 12.60
C ASP A 179 -7.87 -14.70 12.31
N ASP A 180 -7.63 -13.39 12.32
CA ASP A 180 -6.34 -12.80 11.94
C ASP A 180 -6.21 -11.43 12.62
N GLU A 181 -5.67 -11.43 13.84
CA GLU A 181 -5.56 -10.25 14.70
C GLU A 181 -4.74 -9.12 14.07
N TYR A 182 -3.83 -9.45 13.15
CA TYR A 182 -2.91 -8.48 12.54
C TYR A 182 -3.25 -8.14 11.09
N GLN A 183 -4.34 -8.66 10.51
CA GLN A 183 -4.65 -8.46 9.07
C GLN A 183 -4.63 -7.00 8.61
N TYR A 184 -5.10 -6.08 9.47
CA TYR A 184 -5.17 -4.65 9.17
C TYR A 184 -3.83 -3.93 9.21
N VAL A 185 -2.75 -4.58 9.66
CA VAL A 185 -1.38 -4.09 9.46
C VAL A 185 -1.11 -3.87 7.97
N ALA A 186 -1.64 -4.74 7.09
CA ALA A 186 -1.52 -4.56 5.65
C ALA A 186 -2.12 -3.22 5.18
N ASN A 187 -3.28 -2.83 5.70
CA ASN A 187 -3.92 -1.54 5.42
C ASN A 187 -3.12 -0.36 5.99
N ILE A 188 -2.57 -0.50 7.20
CA ILE A 188 -1.71 0.52 7.81
C ILE A 188 -0.47 0.77 6.94
N LEU A 189 0.20 -0.29 6.47
CA LEU A 189 1.36 -0.19 5.58
C LEU A 189 1.00 0.42 4.21
N ALA A 190 -0.17 0.08 3.68
CA ALA A 190 -0.70 0.72 2.47
C ALA A 190 -0.96 2.22 2.69
N ASN A 191 -1.51 2.60 3.84
CA ASN A 191 -1.79 4.00 4.13
C ASN A 191 -0.52 4.84 4.30
N ILE A 192 0.45 4.38 5.11
CA ILE A 192 1.69 5.13 5.33
C ILE A 192 2.54 5.25 4.06
N SER A 193 2.51 4.25 3.17
CA SER A 193 3.27 4.26 1.91
C SER A 193 2.76 5.26 0.87
N GLN A 194 1.60 5.89 1.09
CA GLN A 194 1.18 7.04 0.28
C GLN A 194 2.11 8.24 0.50
N LEU A 195 2.76 8.31 1.68
CA LEU A 195 3.78 9.31 1.99
C LEU A 195 5.17 8.82 1.57
N GLU A 196 6.03 9.76 1.19
CA GLU A 196 7.44 9.49 0.84
C GLU A 196 8.18 8.79 1.99
N GLN A 197 8.04 9.30 3.21
CA GLN A 197 8.65 8.72 4.41
C GLN A 197 8.21 7.26 4.65
N GLY A 198 6.97 6.93 4.29
CA GLY A 198 6.46 5.56 4.41
C GLY A 198 7.01 4.64 3.32
N ARG A 199 7.22 5.14 2.10
CA ARG A 199 7.92 4.38 1.05
C ARG A 199 9.36 4.12 1.45
N ASP A 200 10.07 5.13 1.94
CA ASP A 200 11.44 5.00 2.44
C ASP A 200 11.52 3.96 3.56
N PHE A 201 10.58 4.01 4.51
CA PHE A 201 10.48 3.02 5.58
C PHE A 201 10.34 1.59 5.05
N LEU A 202 9.46 1.36 4.06
CA LEU A 202 9.23 0.03 3.48
C LEU A 202 10.42 -0.46 2.63
N LEU A 203 11.14 0.44 1.96
CA LEU A 203 12.27 0.12 1.09
C LEU A 203 13.59 0.01 1.85
N LYS A 204 13.67 0.54 3.08
CA LYS A 204 14.88 0.49 3.91
C LYS A 204 15.35 -0.97 4.09
N MET A 205 16.57 -1.26 3.65
CA MET A 205 17.17 -2.60 3.79
C MET A 205 17.34 -3.01 5.25
N ARG A 206 17.08 -4.29 5.54
CA ARG A 206 17.22 -4.91 6.86
C ARG A 206 17.79 -6.31 6.71
N GLN A 207 18.98 -6.55 7.26
CA GLN A 207 19.67 -7.83 7.10
C GLN A 207 19.77 -8.23 5.61
N SER A 208 18.95 -9.18 5.16
CA SER A 208 18.96 -9.72 3.79
C SER A 208 17.88 -9.13 2.86
N THR A 209 16.88 -8.41 3.35
CA THR A 209 15.80 -7.87 2.51
C THR A 209 15.16 -6.60 3.07
N SER A 210 14.46 -5.82 2.25
CA SER A 210 13.64 -4.72 2.73
C SER A 210 12.31 -5.23 3.31
N LEU A 211 11.60 -4.37 4.06
CA LEU A 211 10.28 -4.75 4.58
C LEU A 211 9.30 -5.06 3.46
N ALA A 212 9.35 -4.30 2.35
CA ALA A 212 8.61 -4.60 1.13
C ALA A 212 8.90 -6.01 0.58
N GLY A 213 10.17 -6.44 0.59
CA GLY A 213 10.55 -7.79 0.19
C GLY A 213 9.99 -8.89 1.10
N ALA A 214 10.00 -8.64 2.42
CA ALA A 214 9.42 -9.56 3.40
C ALA A 214 7.89 -9.71 3.26
N LEU A 215 7.19 -8.73 2.68
CA LEU A 215 5.74 -8.77 2.44
C LEU A 215 5.35 -9.58 1.19
N LEU A 216 6.25 -9.82 0.24
CA LEU A 216 5.93 -10.50 -1.03
C LEU A 216 5.25 -11.87 -0.88
N PRO A 217 5.62 -12.74 0.09
CA PRO A 217 4.91 -14.00 0.31
C PRO A 217 3.42 -13.82 0.64
N GLN A 218 3.04 -12.69 1.24
CA GLN A 218 1.66 -12.39 1.64
C GLN A 218 0.73 -12.16 0.44
N LEU A 219 1.26 -11.97 -0.77
CA LEU A 219 0.46 -11.97 -2.01
C LEU A 219 -0.24 -13.32 -2.28
N LYS A 220 0.21 -14.40 -1.62
CA LYS A 220 -0.42 -15.73 -1.69
C LYS A 220 -1.26 -16.06 -0.44
N SER A 221 -1.40 -15.11 0.48
CA SER A 221 -2.20 -15.29 1.70
C SER A 221 -3.62 -15.72 1.35
N PRO A 222 -4.21 -16.69 2.08
CA PRO A 222 -5.62 -17.04 1.89
C PRO A 222 -6.54 -15.88 2.30
N ASN A 223 -6.12 -15.07 3.29
CA ASN A 223 -6.81 -13.86 3.71
C ASN A 223 -6.68 -12.74 2.68
N VAL A 224 -7.82 -12.34 2.10
CA VAL A 224 -7.92 -11.29 1.07
C VAL A 224 -7.60 -9.90 1.62
N VAL A 225 -7.85 -9.62 2.90
CA VAL A 225 -7.52 -8.34 3.54
C VAL A 225 -6.01 -8.10 3.49
N ARG A 226 -5.22 -9.13 3.81
CA ARG A 226 -3.76 -9.09 3.68
C ARG A 226 -3.33 -8.81 2.24
N ARG A 227 -3.89 -9.54 1.26
CA ARG A 227 -3.55 -9.36 -0.16
C ARG A 227 -3.88 -7.95 -0.65
N ARG A 228 -5.07 -7.43 -0.33
CA ARG A 228 -5.51 -6.06 -0.69
C ARG A 228 -4.53 -5.02 -0.16
N GLY A 229 -4.20 -5.07 1.13
CA GLY A 229 -3.28 -4.10 1.74
C GLY A 229 -1.85 -4.20 1.20
N VAL A 230 -1.30 -5.40 1.06
CA VAL A 230 0.07 -5.59 0.54
C VAL A 230 0.18 -5.13 -0.90
N THR A 231 -0.77 -5.50 -1.77
CA THR A 231 -0.72 -5.09 -3.18
C THR A 231 -0.91 -3.58 -3.33
N ALA A 232 -1.74 -2.94 -2.47
CA ALA A 232 -1.86 -1.49 -2.42
C ALA A 232 -0.56 -0.81 -1.96
N ALA A 233 0.13 -1.35 -0.95
CA ALA A 233 1.43 -0.83 -0.53
C ALA A 233 2.47 -0.94 -1.65
N LEU A 234 2.56 -2.08 -2.34
CA LEU A 234 3.47 -2.27 -3.49
C LEU A 234 3.15 -1.31 -4.64
N LYS A 235 1.86 -1.06 -4.92
CA LYS A 235 1.43 -0.03 -5.88
C LYS A 235 1.95 1.35 -5.48
N ASN A 236 1.83 1.71 -4.21
CA ASN A 236 2.31 2.99 -3.71
C ASN A 236 3.83 3.14 -3.88
N LEU A 237 4.60 2.07 -3.70
CA LEU A 237 6.04 2.07 -4.00
C LEU A 237 6.33 2.34 -5.48
N CYS A 238 5.51 1.82 -6.39
CA CYS A 238 5.70 2.00 -7.84
C CYS A 238 5.47 3.44 -8.33
N PHE A 239 4.87 4.33 -7.52
CA PHE A 239 4.79 5.77 -7.87
C PHE A 239 6.15 6.46 -7.85
N ASP A 240 7.10 5.92 -7.10
CA ASP A 240 8.44 6.49 -6.98
C ASP A 240 9.36 5.96 -8.07
N THR A 241 9.52 6.77 -9.12
CA THR A 241 10.32 6.42 -10.30
C THR A 241 11.80 6.20 -9.99
N ASP A 242 12.32 6.85 -8.94
CA ASP A 242 13.73 6.76 -8.58
C ASP A 242 14.07 5.36 -8.03
N ASN A 243 13.07 4.71 -7.42
CA ASN A 243 13.18 3.37 -6.86
C ASN A 243 12.78 2.24 -7.83
N HIS A 244 12.37 2.55 -9.07
CA HIS A 244 11.91 1.52 -10.03
C HIS A 244 12.93 0.42 -10.27
N PHE A 245 14.22 0.76 -10.36
CA PHE A 245 15.28 -0.23 -10.53
C PHE A 245 15.24 -1.30 -9.44
N TYR A 246 15.18 -0.85 -8.18
CA TYR A 246 15.07 -1.76 -7.05
C TYR A 246 13.79 -2.62 -7.12
N LEU A 247 12.66 -2.05 -7.55
CA LEU A 247 11.37 -2.76 -7.62
C LEU A 247 11.33 -3.87 -8.67
N TYR A 248 11.82 -3.63 -9.90
CA TYR A 248 11.77 -4.67 -10.95
C TYR A 248 12.96 -5.64 -10.93
N ASP A 249 14.07 -5.25 -10.32
CA ASP A 249 15.31 -6.03 -10.30
C ASP A 249 15.44 -6.84 -9.01
N GLN A 250 15.41 -6.16 -7.84
CA GLN A 250 15.67 -6.79 -6.55
C GLN A 250 14.42 -7.44 -5.93
N LEU A 251 13.26 -6.77 -6.03
CA LEU A 251 11.99 -7.30 -5.52
C LEU A 251 11.19 -8.10 -6.55
N ASP A 252 11.60 -8.05 -7.82
CA ASP A 252 10.92 -8.68 -8.96
C ASP A 252 9.39 -8.48 -8.96
N ILE A 253 8.93 -7.26 -8.63
CA ILE A 253 7.50 -6.90 -8.56
C ILE A 253 6.74 -7.34 -9.83
N PRO A 254 7.27 -7.17 -11.07
CA PRO A 254 6.57 -7.62 -12.27
C PRO A 254 6.18 -9.10 -12.24
N THR A 255 7.11 -9.99 -11.85
CA THR A 255 6.82 -11.43 -11.78
C THR A 255 5.71 -11.72 -10.76
N HIS A 256 5.76 -11.09 -9.59
CA HIS A 256 4.72 -11.25 -8.57
C HIS A 256 3.34 -10.82 -9.07
N MET A 257 3.25 -9.68 -9.77
CA MET A 257 2.00 -9.21 -10.36
C MET A 257 1.52 -10.13 -11.50
N MET A 258 2.44 -10.65 -12.32
CA MET A 258 2.10 -11.64 -13.36
C MET A 258 1.51 -12.92 -12.75
N VAL A 259 2.00 -13.40 -11.60
CA VAL A 259 1.41 -14.58 -10.93
C VAL A 259 -0.02 -14.32 -10.45
N LEU A 260 -0.36 -13.10 -10.01
CA LEU A 260 -1.73 -12.73 -9.62
C LEU A 260 -2.67 -12.71 -10.83
N LEU A 261 -2.19 -12.19 -11.96
CA LEU A 261 -2.98 -12.00 -13.19
C LEU A 261 -3.00 -13.24 -14.10
N ALA A 262 -2.08 -14.19 -13.92
CA ALA A 262 -2.06 -15.46 -14.64
C ALA A 262 -3.25 -16.34 -14.24
N GLY A 263 -3.96 -16.85 -15.25
CA GLY A 263 -5.02 -17.84 -15.10
C GLY A 263 -4.58 -19.24 -15.57
N PRO A 264 -5.54 -20.14 -15.85
CA PRO A 264 -5.26 -21.51 -16.28
C PRO A 264 -4.91 -21.62 -17.78
N GLU A 265 -4.86 -20.51 -18.51
CA GLU A 265 -4.64 -20.51 -19.96
C GLU A 265 -3.22 -20.97 -20.30
N GLU A 266 -3.10 -21.85 -21.30
CA GLU A 266 -1.79 -22.33 -21.75
C GLU A 266 -1.02 -21.21 -22.48
N LEU A 267 0.27 -21.09 -22.14
CA LEU A 267 1.22 -20.25 -22.86
C LEU A 267 2.01 -21.10 -23.84
N ASP A 268 2.18 -20.60 -25.06
CA ASP A 268 3.02 -21.25 -26.07
C ASP A 268 4.52 -21.17 -25.72
N ALA A 269 5.36 -21.84 -26.50
CA ALA A 269 6.79 -21.91 -26.24
C ALA A 269 7.51 -20.55 -26.40
N ASP A 270 7.02 -19.69 -27.30
CA ASP A 270 7.64 -18.41 -27.62
C ASP A 270 7.29 -17.35 -26.56
N ASP A 271 6.08 -17.40 -26.03
CA ASP A 271 5.62 -16.57 -24.90
C ASP A 271 6.36 -16.93 -23.60
N LYS A 272 6.69 -18.23 -23.40
CA LYS A 272 7.48 -18.72 -22.26
C LYS A 272 8.95 -18.29 -22.32
N LEU A 273 9.51 -18.10 -23.51
CA LEU A 273 10.94 -17.81 -23.68
C LEU A 273 11.31 -16.44 -23.07
N GLY A 274 12.06 -16.45 -21.96
CA GLY A 274 12.46 -15.24 -21.23
C GLY A 274 11.51 -14.83 -20.09
N MET A 275 10.38 -15.53 -19.93
CA MET A 275 9.50 -15.40 -18.78
C MET A 275 10.09 -16.15 -17.58
N ASN A 276 9.88 -15.64 -16.36
CA ASN A 276 10.24 -16.38 -15.15
C ASN A 276 9.41 -17.67 -15.06
N PRO A 277 10.02 -18.86 -14.89
CA PRO A 277 9.29 -20.13 -14.81
C PRO A 277 8.16 -20.17 -13.81
N VAL A 278 8.30 -19.44 -12.69
CA VAL A 278 7.27 -19.38 -11.65
C VAL A 278 5.93 -18.88 -12.21
N VAL A 279 5.89 -18.08 -13.27
CA VAL A 279 4.63 -17.56 -13.82
C VAL A 279 3.84 -18.67 -14.53
N TYR A 280 4.51 -19.53 -15.30
CA TYR A 280 3.84 -20.54 -16.12
C TYR A 280 3.88 -21.96 -15.53
N SER A 281 4.61 -22.18 -14.44
CA SER A 281 4.74 -23.48 -13.77
C SER A 281 3.77 -23.65 -12.57
N GLN A 282 2.66 -22.92 -12.55
CA GLN A 282 1.67 -22.97 -11.44
C GLN A 282 0.71 -24.17 -11.52
N GLY A 283 0.68 -24.88 -12.65
CA GLY A 283 -0.15 -26.06 -12.93
C GLY A 283 -1.62 -25.73 -13.23
N ASP A 284 -2.35 -26.73 -13.70
CA ASP A 284 -3.70 -26.57 -14.28
C ASP A 284 -4.78 -26.15 -13.26
N LYS A 285 -4.47 -26.22 -11.96
CA LYS A 285 -5.35 -25.77 -10.88
C LYS A 285 -5.19 -24.29 -10.56
N LYS A 286 -4.24 -23.60 -11.19
CA LYS A 286 -4.02 -22.16 -10.98
C LYS A 286 -5.27 -21.39 -11.38
N LYS A 287 -5.76 -20.57 -10.45
CA LYS A 287 -6.81 -19.60 -10.70
C LYS A 287 -6.23 -18.19 -10.70
N ARG A 288 -6.71 -17.36 -11.63
CA ARG A 288 -6.49 -15.91 -11.61
C ARG A 288 -7.03 -15.33 -10.30
N GLU A 289 -6.39 -14.28 -9.79
CA GLU A 289 -6.86 -13.60 -8.59
C GLU A 289 -8.34 -13.17 -8.73
N HIS A 290 -9.16 -13.56 -7.77
CA HIS A 290 -10.60 -13.32 -7.81
C HIS A 290 -10.96 -11.94 -7.27
N ASP A 291 -10.16 -11.40 -6.35
CA ASP A 291 -10.39 -10.10 -5.77
C ASP A 291 -10.12 -8.97 -6.75
N ARG A 292 -11.16 -8.16 -7.00
CA ARG A 292 -11.10 -7.02 -7.93
C ARG A 292 -10.01 -6.01 -7.56
N LEU A 293 -9.90 -5.67 -6.27
CA LEU A 293 -8.97 -4.63 -5.81
C LEU A 293 -7.52 -5.09 -5.94
N VAL A 294 -7.24 -6.37 -5.66
CA VAL A 294 -5.92 -6.97 -5.88
C VAL A 294 -5.57 -7.00 -7.38
N ARG A 295 -6.50 -7.42 -8.26
CA ARG A 295 -6.26 -7.39 -9.71
C ARG A 295 -5.96 -5.99 -10.23
N LEU A 296 -6.79 -5.01 -9.87
CA LEU A 296 -6.59 -3.62 -10.28
C LEU A 296 -5.24 -3.09 -9.81
N ALA A 297 -4.90 -3.30 -8.53
CA ALA A 297 -3.61 -2.88 -7.98
C ALA A 297 -2.42 -3.56 -8.69
N ALA A 298 -2.55 -4.83 -9.09
CA ALA A 298 -1.51 -5.55 -9.83
C ALA A 298 -1.29 -4.97 -11.24
N VAL A 299 -2.36 -4.62 -11.94
CA VAL A 299 -2.28 -3.93 -13.24
C VAL A 299 -1.67 -2.53 -13.07
N ASP A 300 -2.10 -1.78 -12.06
CA ASP A 300 -1.56 -0.46 -11.75
C ASP A 300 -0.06 -0.51 -11.43
N CYS A 301 0.42 -1.52 -10.68
CA CYS A 301 1.85 -1.69 -10.41
C CYS A 301 2.64 -1.78 -11.72
N LEU A 302 2.20 -2.64 -12.65
CA LEU A 302 2.85 -2.82 -13.95
C LEU A 302 2.79 -1.55 -14.81
N LEU A 303 1.67 -0.83 -14.77
CA LEU A 303 1.47 0.43 -15.48
C LEU A 303 2.39 1.54 -14.93
N LEU A 304 2.50 1.66 -13.61
CA LEU A 304 3.38 2.62 -12.96
C LEU A 304 4.84 2.34 -13.29
N LEU A 305 5.27 1.07 -13.29
CA LEU A 305 6.62 0.69 -13.74
C LEU A 305 6.87 1.03 -15.22
N CYS A 306 5.83 1.08 -16.06
CA CYS A 306 5.97 1.51 -17.46
C CYS A 306 6.21 3.02 -17.65
N THR A 307 6.14 3.84 -16.60
CA THR A 307 6.38 5.29 -16.73
C THR A 307 7.82 5.60 -17.13
N THR A 308 8.79 4.77 -16.75
CA THR A 308 10.20 4.91 -17.13
C THR A 308 10.56 4.06 -18.36
N ARG A 309 11.54 4.52 -19.15
CA ARG A 309 12.07 3.77 -20.31
C ARG A 309 12.64 2.42 -19.90
N ASN A 310 13.38 2.37 -18.80
CA ASN A 310 13.97 1.13 -18.30
C ASN A 310 12.91 0.17 -17.79
N GLY A 311 11.89 0.67 -17.07
CA GLY A 311 10.77 -0.17 -16.64
C GLY A 311 10.05 -0.82 -17.83
N ARG A 312 9.75 -0.07 -18.90
CA ARG A 312 9.18 -0.68 -20.13
C ARG A 312 10.07 -1.76 -20.73
N LYS A 313 11.38 -1.51 -20.84
CA LYS A 313 12.35 -2.51 -21.33
C LYS A 313 12.34 -3.78 -20.48
N GLU A 314 12.34 -3.63 -19.16
CA GLU A 314 12.33 -4.76 -18.23
C GLU A 314 11.02 -5.54 -18.27
N LEU A 315 9.86 -4.87 -18.34
CA LEU A 315 8.57 -5.54 -18.44
C LEU A 315 8.42 -6.30 -19.77
N ARG A 316 8.96 -5.76 -20.88
CA ARG A 316 9.06 -6.50 -22.16
C ARG A 316 10.00 -7.71 -22.04
N ARG A 317 11.18 -7.52 -21.44
CA ARG A 317 12.17 -8.59 -21.23
C ARG A 317 11.59 -9.75 -20.43
N LYS A 318 10.80 -9.45 -19.39
CA LYS A 318 10.11 -10.42 -18.53
C LYS A 318 8.84 -11.03 -19.15
N LYS A 319 8.47 -10.66 -20.39
CA LYS A 319 7.29 -11.15 -21.09
C LYS A 319 5.97 -10.86 -20.35
N VAL A 320 5.77 -9.62 -19.88
CA VAL A 320 4.50 -9.23 -19.23
C VAL A 320 3.31 -9.28 -20.19
N TYR A 321 3.49 -8.88 -21.45
CA TYR A 321 2.39 -8.73 -22.42
C TYR A 321 1.51 -9.98 -22.60
N PRO A 322 2.05 -11.21 -22.82
CA PRO A 322 1.22 -12.41 -22.93
C PRO A 322 0.28 -12.66 -21.75
N ILE A 323 0.74 -12.43 -20.52
CA ILE A 323 -0.09 -12.59 -19.32
C ILE A 323 -1.23 -11.58 -19.30
N ILE A 324 -0.92 -10.32 -19.63
CA ILE A 324 -1.89 -9.24 -19.64
C ILE A 324 -2.91 -9.39 -20.77
N ARG A 325 -2.48 -9.85 -21.95
CA ARG A 325 -3.37 -10.18 -23.07
C ARG A 325 -4.38 -11.25 -22.66
N ASN A 326 -3.91 -12.36 -22.07
CA ASN A 326 -4.80 -13.43 -21.62
C ASN A 326 -5.70 -12.99 -20.46
N ALA A 327 -5.19 -12.16 -19.55
CA ALA A 327 -6.01 -11.57 -18.49
C ALA A 327 -7.12 -10.66 -19.02
N HIS A 328 -6.86 -9.87 -20.07
CA HIS A 328 -7.85 -8.99 -20.70
C HIS A 328 -9.05 -9.79 -21.23
N LEU A 329 -8.80 -10.88 -21.95
CA LEU A 329 -9.85 -11.70 -22.59
C LEU A 329 -10.88 -12.23 -21.59
N GLU A 330 -10.47 -12.40 -20.33
CA GLU A 330 -11.31 -12.92 -19.25
C GLU A 330 -11.75 -11.84 -18.25
N GLU A 331 -11.33 -10.57 -18.43
CA GLU A 331 -11.65 -9.50 -17.48
C GLU A 331 -13.03 -8.90 -17.77
N GLY A 332 -13.93 -9.00 -16.80
CA GLY A 332 -15.28 -8.45 -16.89
C GLY A 332 -15.42 -7.04 -16.33
N ASP A 333 -14.41 -6.52 -15.62
CA ASP A 333 -14.44 -5.18 -15.03
C ASP A 333 -13.89 -4.13 -16.00
N GLU A 334 -14.72 -3.15 -16.35
CA GLU A 334 -14.37 -2.09 -17.31
C GLU A 334 -13.15 -1.25 -16.87
N GLU A 335 -13.03 -0.93 -15.58
CA GLU A 335 -11.91 -0.14 -15.06
C GLU A 335 -10.58 -0.90 -15.22
N ILE A 336 -10.57 -2.20 -14.88
CA ILE A 336 -9.38 -3.03 -15.04
C ILE A 336 -9.03 -3.18 -16.52
N GLY A 337 -10.03 -3.42 -17.39
CA GLY A 337 -9.84 -3.48 -18.85
C GLY A 337 -9.20 -2.21 -19.42
N ASP A 338 -9.65 -1.04 -18.98
CA ASP A 338 -9.08 0.26 -19.36
C ASP A 338 -7.63 0.42 -18.89
N GLN A 339 -7.30 0.01 -17.66
CA GLN A 339 -5.91 0.05 -17.18
C GLN A 339 -5.03 -0.93 -17.93
N ILE A 340 -5.54 -2.12 -18.27
CA ILE A 340 -4.85 -3.09 -19.12
C ILE A 340 -4.58 -2.49 -20.50
N TYR A 341 -5.56 -1.83 -21.11
CA TYR A 341 -5.38 -1.18 -22.41
C TYR A 341 -4.26 -0.14 -22.38
N LYS A 342 -4.24 0.72 -21.35
CA LYS A 342 -3.17 1.70 -21.15
C LYS A 342 -1.81 1.03 -20.98
N LEU A 343 -1.73 -0.03 -20.17
CA LEU A 343 -0.51 -0.81 -19.96
C LEU A 343 0.01 -1.39 -21.27
N VAL A 344 -0.86 -2.03 -22.06
CA VAL A 344 -0.52 -2.58 -23.37
C VAL A 344 -0.03 -1.48 -24.31
N ASP A 345 -0.69 -0.33 -24.34
CA ASP A 345 -0.27 0.82 -25.14
C ASP A 345 1.15 1.29 -24.76
N PHE A 346 1.48 1.38 -23.46
CA PHE A 346 2.85 1.66 -23.04
C PHE A 346 3.86 0.57 -23.40
N LEU A 347 3.48 -0.70 -23.32
CA LEU A 347 4.35 -1.82 -23.69
C LEU A 347 4.57 -1.90 -25.21
N ILE A 348 3.62 -1.44 -26.02
CA ILE A 348 3.71 -1.44 -27.48
C ILE A 348 4.40 -0.18 -28.02
N ARG A 349 4.28 0.97 -27.34
CA ARG A 349 4.92 2.23 -27.77
C ARG A 349 6.44 2.09 -27.82
N ASP A 350 6.99 2.13 -29.03
CA ASP A 350 8.42 2.01 -29.27
C ASP A 350 9.17 3.32 -29.00
N GLU A 351 10.38 3.18 -28.47
CA GLU A 351 11.33 4.29 -28.33
C GLU A 351 12.60 4.11 -29.20
N GLU A 352 12.63 3.18 -30.16
CA GLU A 352 13.66 3.10 -31.21
C GLU A 352 13.35 1.98 -32.25
N GLY A 353 12.85 2.35 -33.43
CA GLY A 353 13.46 1.96 -34.72
C GLY A 353 13.22 0.60 -35.41
N GLU A 354 12.58 -0.41 -34.83
CA GLU A 354 12.24 -1.66 -35.56
C GLU A 354 10.80 -2.09 -35.28
N GLU A 355 9.94 -2.04 -36.30
CA GLU A 355 8.49 -2.30 -36.21
C GLU A 355 8.14 -3.79 -36.37
N PRO A 356 7.43 -4.38 -35.40
CA PRO A 356 6.38 -5.37 -35.65
C PRO A 356 5.14 -4.70 -36.27
N ASP A 357 4.38 -5.39 -37.13
CA ASP A 357 3.10 -4.85 -37.64
C ASP A 357 2.05 -4.82 -36.51
N TRP A 358 1.90 -3.65 -35.92
CA TRP A 358 1.06 -3.41 -34.74
C TRP A 358 -0.44 -3.40 -35.04
N ASN A 359 -0.85 -3.20 -36.29
CA ASN A 359 -2.24 -3.40 -36.69
C ASN A 359 -2.57 -4.89 -36.66
N GLU A 360 -1.62 -5.75 -37.02
CA GLU A 360 -1.77 -7.20 -36.98
C GLU A 360 -1.82 -7.74 -35.55
N VAL A 361 -0.96 -7.27 -34.64
CA VAL A 361 -0.98 -7.69 -33.22
C VAL A 361 -2.28 -7.27 -32.52
N ARG A 362 -2.75 -6.04 -32.77
CA ARG A 362 -4.01 -5.54 -32.22
C ARG A 362 -5.21 -6.26 -32.85
N ALA A 363 -5.23 -6.45 -34.16
CA ALA A 363 -6.30 -7.20 -34.82
C ALA A 363 -6.35 -8.66 -34.32
N LYS A 364 -5.21 -9.35 -34.20
CA LYS A 364 -5.16 -10.74 -33.70
C LYS A 364 -5.58 -10.88 -32.24
N SER A 365 -5.31 -9.88 -31.41
CA SER A 365 -5.59 -9.95 -29.97
C SER A 365 -7.01 -9.50 -29.61
N PHE A 366 -7.64 -8.65 -30.43
CA PHE A 366 -8.92 -8.01 -30.12
C PHE A 366 -10.05 -8.32 -31.13
N ALA A 367 -9.79 -9.03 -32.24
CA ALA A 367 -10.84 -9.44 -33.18
C ALA A 367 -11.61 -10.70 -32.75
N THR A 368 -11.07 -11.50 -31.82
CA THR A 368 -11.70 -12.77 -31.39
C THR A 368 -13.00 -12.56 -30.60
N ASP A 369 -13.19 -11.37 -30.01
CA ASP A 369 -14.37 -11.06 -29.18
C ASP A 369 -15.53 -10.37 -29.93
N GLN A 370 -15.38 -10.12 -31.24
CA GLN A 370 -16.47 -9.58 -32.08
C GLN A 370 -17.22 -10.63 -32.91
N GLU A 371 -16.92 -11.93 -32.79
CA GLU A 371 -17.85 -12.97 -33.25
C GLU A 371 -19.00 -13.12 -32.25
N THR A 372 -19.88 -12.13 -32.27
CA THR A 372 -21.20 -12.14 -31.65
C THR A 372 -21.92 -13.46 -31.96
N LYS A 373 -22.41 -14.12 -30.90
CA LYS A 373 -23.50 -15.09 -30.96
C LYS A 373 -24.58 -14.59 -31.93
N THR A 374 -24.74 -15.28 -33.05
CA THR A 374 -25.82 -15.01 -34.02
C THR A 374 -27.17 -15.34 -33.40
N GLY A 375 -28.01 -14.32 -33.21
CA GLY A 375 -29.46 -14.51 -33.05
C GLY A 375 -30.15 -14.70 -34.40
N GLU A 376 -31.29 -15.38 -34.42
CA GLU A 376 -31.97 -15.90 -35.63
C GLU A 376 -32.45 -14.87 -36.67
N ASN A 377 -32.24 -13.56 -36.49
CA ASN A 377 -32.84 -12.53 -37.37
C ASN A 377 -31.88 -11.57 -38.09
N GLY A 378 -30.58 -11.92 -38.22
CA GLY A 378 -29.74 -11.41 -39.31
C GLY A 378 -29.59 -9.89 -39.49
N GLU A 379 -29.75 -9.07 -38.44
CA GLU A 379 -29.50 -7.62 -38.50
C GLU A 379 -28.14 -7.26 -37.86
N VAL A 380 -27.30 -6.57 -38.63
CA VAL A 380 -25.97 -6.10 -38.23
C VAL A 380 -26.12 -4.75 -37.53
N VAL A 381 -25.77 -4.68 -36.23
CA VAL A 381 -25.64 -3.42 -35.51
C VAL A 381 -24.21 -2.89 -35.67
N LEU A 382 -24.06 -1.76 -36.37
CA LEU A 382 -22.78 -1.06 -36.51
C LEU A 382 -22.44 -0.28 -35.22
N PRO A 383 -21.17 -0.26 -34.77
CA PRO A 383 -20.75 0.55 -33.62
C PRO A 383 -20.69 2.06 -33.97
N PRO A 384 -20.73 2.95 -32.95
CA PRO A 384 -20.67 4.40 -33.18
C PRO A 384 -19.29 4.83 -33.69
N THR A 385 -19.27 5.65 -34.74
CA THR A 385 -18.06 6.29 -35.29
C THR A 385 -17.36 7.17 -34.24
N PRO A 386 -16.05 7.00 -34.00
CA PRO A 386 -15.26 7.94 -33.20
C PRO A 386 -15.15 9.29 -33.90
N ALA A 387 -15.31 10.37 -33.14
CA ALA A 387 -15.14 11.74 -33.63
C ALA A 387 -13.71 11.96 -34.16
N THR A 388 -13.61 12.44 -35.39
CA THR A 388 -12.36 12.74 -36.07
C THR A 388 -11.69 13.97 -35.44
N PRO A 389 -10.38 13.98 -35.18
CA PRO A 389 -9.67 15.19 -34.78
C PRO A 389 -9.56 16.16 -35.96
N VAL A 390 -10.01 17.40 -35.72
CA VAL A 390 -9.95 18.51 -36.68
C VAL A 390 -8.49 18.84 -37.03
N LYS A 391 -8.13 18.75 -38.32
CA LYS A 391 -6.87 19.30 -38.85
C LYS A 391 -6.95 20.83 -38.96
N PRO A 392 -5.85 21.58 -38.76
CA PRO A 392 -5.82 23.03 -38.96
C PRO A 392 -5.97 23.39 -40.44
N VAL A 393 -6.73 24.45 -40.69
CA VAL A 393 -6.99 25.04 -42.01
C VAL A 393 -5.71 25.60 -42.65
N GLU A 394 -5.52 25.25 -43.92
CA GLU A 394 -4.53 25.82 -44.85
C GLU A 394 -4.78 27.33 -45.08
N ALA A 395 -3.73 28.14 -44.91
CA ALA A 395 -3.70 29.52 -45.40
C ALA A 395 -3.13 29.57 -46.82
N LYS A 396 -3.85 30.29 -47.69
CA LYS A 396 -3.60 30.50 -49.12
C LYS A 396 -2.22 31.12 -49.41
N LYS A 397 -1.61 30.66 -50.51
CA LYS A 397 -0.47 31.28 -51.21
C LYS A 397 -0.91 32.51 -52.01
N GLU A 398 -0.04 33.53 -52.07
CA GLU A 398 0.34 34.31 -53.27
C GLU A 398 1.54 35.26 -52.95
N PRO A 399 2.29 35.82 -53.92
CA PRO A 399 3.54 35.23 -54.42
C PRO A 399 4.83 36.05 -54.17
N GLU A 400 5.94 35.44 -54.60
CA GLU A 400 7.38 35.79 -54.54
C GLU A 400 7.79 37.26 -54.73
N GLN A 401 8.85 37.67 -54.01
CA GLN A 401 9.94 38.49 -54.56
C GLN A 401 11.31 38.06 -53.99
N GLU A 402 12.19 37.62 -54.88
CA GLU A 402 13.62 37.39 -54.64
C GLU A 402 14.37 38.71 -54.41
N LYS A 403 15.27 38.75 -53.41
CA LYS A 403 16.49 39.58 -53.45
C LYS A 403 17.66 38.87 -52.76
N LYS A 404 18.67 38.54 -53.56
CA LYS A 404 20.07 38.27 -53.18
C LYS A 404 20.68 39.47 -52.43
N VAL A 405 21.52 39.23 -51.41
CA VAL A 405 22.86 39.87 -51.23
C VAL A 405 23.78 38.96 -50.37
N GLU A 406 25.07 39.05 -50.70
CA GLU A 406 26.30 38.34 -50.32
C GLU A 406 26.88 38.48 -48.88
N SER A 407 27.54 37.40 -48.46
CA SER A 407 28.93 37.24 -47.93
C SER A 407 29.46 37.81 -46.57
N LYS A 408 29.91 36.83 -45.74
CA LYS A 408 31.21 36.68 -44.97
C LYS A 408 31.48 37.55 -43.69
N PRO A 409 32.47 37.19 -42.80
CA PRO A 409 32.79 35.89 -42.14
C PRO A 409 33.32 36.00 -40.66
N LYS A 410 33.73 34.85 -40.05
CA LYS A 410 34.61 34.61 -38.84
C LYS A 410 33.93 34.66 -37.45
N ALA A 411 34.31 33.88 -36.41
CA ALA A 411 35.50 33.08 -36.05
C ALA A 411 35.06 31.80 -35.28
N VAL A 412 35.61 30.60 -35.51
CA VAL A 412 36.82 29.97 -34.91
C VAL A 412 36.95 30.14 -33.39
N GLU A 413 36.67 29.06 -32.64
CA GLU A 413 37.60 28.47 -31.67
C GLU A 413 37.22 27.00 -31.37
N LYS A 414 38.25 26.18 -31.24
CA LYS A 414 38.37 24.74 -30.91
C LYS A 414 39.66 24.68 -30.05
N PRO A 415 40.12 23.54 -29.48
CA PRO A 415 39.51 22.21 -29.26
C PRO A 415 39.85 21.62 -27.86
N VAL A 416 39.37 20.40 -27.55
CA VAL A 416 40.17 19.24 -27.03
C VAL A 416 39.22 18.01 -26.95
N THR A 417 39.35 16.96 -27.78
CA THR A 417 40.13 15.69 -27.61
C THR A 417 40.01 15.02 -26.24
N ALA A 418 39.98 13.70 -26.05
CA ALA A 418 39.60 12.47 -26.77
C ALA A 418 39.94 11.31 -25.78
N SER A 419 39.41 10.10 -26.05
CA SER A 419 39.88 8.78 -25.52
C SER A 419 39.44 8.44 -24.09
N SER A 420 38.58 7.43 -23.83
CA SER A 420 38.71 5.97 -24.01
C SER A 420 39.93 5.36 -23.31
N PHE A 421 39.71 4.53 -22.29
CA PHE A 421 40.35 3.22 -22.03
C PHE A 421 39.77 2.59 -20.74
N LEU A 422 39.31 1.33 -20.84
CA LEU A 422 39.26 0.35 -19.74
C LEU A 422 40.68 -0.23 -19.56
N PRO A 423 41.04 -0.73 -18.36
CA PRO A 423 41.16 -2.20 -18.24
C PRO A 423 40.79 -2.77 -16.86
N THR A 424 40.92 -4.09 -16.84
CA THR A 424 40.54 -5.20 -15.93
C THR A 424 41.29 -5.34 -14.60
N SER A 425 40.71 -6.25 -13.77
CA SER A 425 41.31 -7.18 -12.78
C SER A 425 41.83 -6.62 -11.46
N GLY A 426 41.39 -7.26 -10.36
CA GLY A 426 41.62 -6.85 -8.98
C GLY A 426 42.91 -7.36 -8.34
N GLU A 427 43.09 -6.92 -7.10
CA GLU A 427 43.97 -7.46 -6.05
C GLU A 427 43.57 -6.81 -4.72
N ASP A 428 43.88 -7.53 -3.64
CA ASP A 428 43.47 -7.32 -2.25
C ASP A 428 43.84 -5.95 -1.64
N GLU A 429 42.90 -5.29 -0.98
CA GLU A 429 43.20 -4.12 -0.14
C GLU A 429 43.49 -4.54 1.31
N GLN A 430 44.76 -4.36 1.69
CA GLN A 430 45.23 -4.37 3.08
C GLN A 430 44.63 -3.17 3.83
N VAL A 431 43.95 -3.45 4.94
CA VAL A 431 43.40 -2.44 5.85
C VAL A 431 44.57 -1.80 6.61
N SER A 432 44.66 -0.47 6.59
CA SER A 432 45.71 0.29 7.29
C SER A 432 45.58 0.18 8.81
N ASP A 433 46.70 0.02 9.51
CA ASP A 433 46.80 -0.11 10.98
C ASP A 433 46.07 1.00 11.76
N ASP A 434 45.89 2.18 11.16
CA ASP A 434 45.15 3.31 11.74
C ASP A 434 43.65 3.05 11.95
N ILE A 435 43.06 2.07 11.24
CA ILE A 435 41.63 1.70 11.38
C ILE A 435 41.45 0.63 12.47
N ALA A 436 42.47 -0.21 12.71
CA ALA A 436 42.45 -1.22 13.77
C ALA A 436 42.58 -0.58 15.17
N ASP A 437 43.39 0.47 15.29
CA ASP A 437 43.56 1.22 16.55
C ASP A 437 42.31 2.07 16.91
N GLY A 438 41.50 2.44 15.92
CA GLY A 438 40.21 3.10 16.13
C GLY A 438 39.17 2.18 16.77
N LEU A 439 39.11 0.91 16.34
CA LEU A 439 38.14 -0.06 16.85
C LEU A 439 38.46 -0.56 18.27
N ALA A 440 39.75 -0.67 18.61
CA ALA A 440 40.19 -1.11 19.94
C ALA A 440 39.84 -0.11 21.04
N ASN A 441 39.87 1.19 20.74
CA ASN A 441 39.49 2.24 21.68
C ASN A 441 37.98 2.34 21.91
N GLU A 442 37.17 1.92 20.96
CA GLU A 442 35.70 1.94 21.06
C GLU A 442 35.16 0.78 21.92
N ILE A 443 35.84 -0.38 21.91
CA ILE A 443 35.49 -1.54 22.73
C ILE A 443 35.89 -1.33 24.21
N SER A 444 36.98 -0.60 24.48
CA SER A 444 37.42 -0.30 25.85
C SER A 444 36.57 0.77 26.55
N ALA A 445 35.68 1.46 25.83
CA ALA A 445 34.78 2.48 26.37
C ALA A 445 33.41 1.93 26.82
N LEU A 446 33.16 0.64 26.63
CA LEU A 446 31.88 -0.01 26.95
C LEU A 446 31.90 -0.89 28.22
N ASP A 447 32.99 -0.87 28.99
CA ASP A 447 33.11 -1.67 30.22
C ASP A 447 33.15 -0.76 31.46
N VAL A 448 31.97 -0.48 32.02
CA VAL A 448 31.82 0.13 33.35
C VAL A 448 30.73 -0.58 34.15
N SER A 449 31.20 -1.56 34.92
CA SER A 449 30.79 -2.00 36.27
C SER A 449 29.35 -1.77 36.78
N SER A 450 28.73 -2.85 37.26
CA SER A 450 27.88 -2.81 38.45
C SER A 450 28.09 -4.08 39.28
N ASP A 451 29.02 -4.00 40.24
CA ASP A 451 29.06 -4.84 41.45
C ASP A 451 28.29 -4.09 42.55
N GLU A 452 27.31 -4.72 43.19
CA GLU A 452 26.89 -4.49 44.59
C GLU A 452 26.05 -5.71 45.06
N GLU A 453 26.69 -6.55 45.90
CA GLU A 453 26.26 -7.23 47.15
C GLU A 453 24.74 -7.48 47.34
N ASP A 454 24.17 -8.68 47.58
CA ASP A 454 24.40 -9.84 48.49
C ASP A 454 23.19 -10.03 49.43
N GLU A 455 22.72 -11.29 49.48
CA GLU A 455 22.02 -12.03 50.54
C GLU A 455 20.67 -11.56 51.15
N ALA A 456 19.61 -12.37 50.95
CA ALA A 456 18.89 -13.08 52.02
C ALA A 456 17.76 -14.00 51.49
N GLU A 457 17.47 -15.04 52.27
CA GLU A 457 16.28 -15.92 52.27
C GLU A 457 16.36 -17.27 51.51
N ASP A 458 16.96 -18.24 52.21
CA ASP A 458 16.43 -19.61 52.29
C ASP A 458 16.67 -20.13 53.72
N ASP A 459 15.61 -20.21 54.54
CA ASP A 459 15.52 -21.22 55.61
C ASP A 459 14.06 -21.66 55.81
N LEU A 460 13.78 -22.86 55.32
CA LEU A 460 12.61 -23.66 55.62
C LEU A 460 12.95 -24.57 56.80
N GLY A 461 12.40 -24.29 57.99
CA GLY A 461 12.59 -25.20 59.12
C GLY A 461 11.85 -24.88 60.43
N VAL A 462 10.73 -25.59 60.64
CA VAL A 462 10.26 -26.14 61.93
C VAL A 462 9.81 -25.15 63.03
N ASP A 463 8.51 -24.89 63.15
CA ASP A 463 7.53 -25.46 64.11
C ASP A 463 6.25 -24.60 64.15
#